data_AF-A0AA44S5H2-F1
#
_entry.id   AF-A0AA44S5H2-F1
#
_cell.length_a   1.000
_cell.length_b   1.000
_cell.length_c   1.000
_cell.angle_alpha   90.00
_cell.angle_beta   90.00
_cell.angle_gamma   90.00
#
_symmetry.space_group_name_H-M   'P 1'
#
loop_
_entity.id
_entity.type
_entity.pdbx_description
1 polymer ?
#
loop_
_entity_poly.entity_id
_entity_poly.type
_entity_poly.pdbx_seq_one_letter_code
_entity_poly.pdbx_strand_id
1 'polypeptide(L)'
;MIDLDNPPYSIIDLVIWGVFVIDYSWRFFITKRKWRFILENVFDLLAILPLNAIFTVFRLGRIFRLVKLTKLLKLTRLLRIIGLTGKLERKISRFLRTNGLIYILYVNIFIILVGSSILSVVEEKSFSD
;
A
#
# COMPACT_ATOMS: atom_id res chain seq x y z
N MET A 1 39.33 2.00 -31.57
CA MET A 1 38.80 2.24 -30.21
C MET A 1 39.89 1.87 -29.23
N ILE A 2 40.31 2.78 -28.36
CA ILE A 2 41.26 2.44 -27.28
C ILE A 2 40.45 1.65 -26.26
N ASP A 3 40.85 0.41 -26.03
CA ASP A 3 40.19 -0.50 -25.11
C ASP A 3 40.73 -0.25 -23.70
N LEU A 4 39.94 0.44 -22.88
CA LEU A 4 40.31 0.85 -21.52
C LEU A 4 40.20 -0.31 -20.52
N ASP A 5 39.61 -1.43 -20.92
CA ASP A 5 39.43 -2.61 -20.07
C ASP A 5 40.69 -3.50 -20.05
N ASN A 6 41.65 -3.27 -20.96
CA ASN A 6 42.90 -4.02 -21.01
C ASN A 6 43.98 -3.42 -20.08
N PRO A 7 44.80 -4.26 -19.43
CA PRO A 7 45.97 -3.78 -18.70
C PRO A 7 46.93 -3.05 -19.68
N PRO A 8 47.57 -1.95 -19.25
CA PRO A 8 47.73 -1.47 -17.88
C PRO A 8 46.65 -0.48 -17.39
N TYR A 9 45.75 -0.02 -18.26
CA TYR A 9 44.81 1.07 -17.95
C TYR A 9 43.77 0.68 -16.90
N SER A 10 43.27 -0.56 -16.96
CA SER A 10 42.33 -1.09 -15.97
C SER A 10 42.92 -1.19 -14.55
N ILE A 11 44.23 -1.44 -14.43
CA ILE A 11 44.93 -1.46 -13.13
C ILE A 11 45.06 -0.05 -12.58
N ILE A 12 45.43 0.91 -13.44
CA ILE A 12 45.54 2.32 -13.05
C ILE A 12 44.17 2.85 -12.60
N ASP A 13 43.11 2.55 -13.35
CA ASP A 13 41.74 2.93 -13.00
C ASP A 13 41.31 2.32 -11.65
N LEU A 14 41.59 1.02 -11.43
CA LEU A 14 41.31 0.35 -10.17
C LEU A 14 42.05 0.98 -8.97
N VAL A 15 43.32 1.34 -9.15
CA VAL A 15 44.12 1.99 -8.10
C VAL A 15 43.59 3.38 -7.79
N ILE A 16 43.30 4.18 -8.81
CA ILE A 16 42.71 5.52 -8.65
C ILE A 16 41.38 5.42 -7.92
N TRP A 17 40.50 4.53 -8.38
CA TRP A 17 39.21 4.26 -7.74
C TRP A 17 39.37 3.83 -6.28
N GLY A 18 40.31 2.92 -5.99
CA GLY A 18 40.62 2.46 -4.64
C GLY A 18 41.05 3.59 -3.69
N VAL A 19 41.84 4.55 -4.18
CA VAL A 19 42.24 5.74 -3.40
C VAL A 19 41.02 6.58 -3.02
N PHE A 20 40.12 6.85 -3.96
CA PHE A 20 38.88 7.58 -3.68
C PHE A 20 37.99 6.85 -2.67
N VAL A 21 37.85 5.52 -2.80
CA VAL A 21 37.08 4.69 -1.87
C VAL A 21 37.61 4.82 -0.44
N ILE A 22 38.93 4.75 -0.26
CA ILE A 22 39.57 4.82 1.05
C ILE A 22 39.41 6.22 1.66
N ASP A 23 39.70 7.29 0.91
CA ASP A 23 39.56 8.67 1.39
C ASP A 23 38.12 8.96 1.85
N TYR A 24 37.12 8.60 1.03
CA TYR A 24 35.72 8.82 1.37
C TYR A 24 35.28 7.99 2.57
N SER A 25 35.69 6.71 2.63
CA SER A 25 35.35 5.82 3.76
C SER A 25 35.91 6.35 5.06
N TRP A 26 37.18 6.77 5.06
CA TRP A 26 37.83 7.35 6.23
C TRP A 26 37.07 8.58 6.75
N ARG A 27 36.76 9.53 5.86
CA ARG A 27 35.99 10.74 6.21
C ARG A 27 34.56 10.43 6.68
N PHE A 28 33.93 9.42 6.09
CA PHE A 28 32.60 8.95 6.47
C PHE A 28 32.58 8.39 7.90
N PHE A 29 33.58 7.58 8.28
CA PHE A 29 33.65 6.98 9.62
C PHE A 29 33.98 7.98 10.72
N ILE A 30 34.80 8.99 10.45
CA ILE A 30 35.16 10.05 11.41
C ILE A 30 33.97 10.98 11.71
N THR A 31 33.08 11.19 10.73
CA THR A 31 32.02 12.18 10.86
C THR A 31 30.88 11.73 11.79
N LYS A 32 30.61 12.52 12.83
CA LYS A 32 29.52 12.26 13.80
C LYS A 32 28.12 12.19 13.16
N ARG A 33 27.87 13.00 12.11
CA ARG A 33 26.58 13.10 11.42
C ARG A 33 26.65 12.52 10.00
N LYS A 34 26.64 11.19 9.91
CA LYS A 34 26.77 10.40 8.67
C LYS A 34 25.83 10.85 7.54
N TRP A 35 24.55 11.09 7.83
CA TRP A 35 23.56 11.52 6.82
C TRP A 35 23.86 12.89 6.23
N ARG A 36 24.29 13.85 7.06
CA ARG A 36 24.65 15.19 6.60
C ARG A 36 25.90 15.14 5.73
N PHE A 37 26.90 14.34 6.13
CA PHE A 37 28.12 14.13 5.35
C PHE A 37 27.84 13.60 3.95
N ILE A 38 26.94 12.62 3.80
CA ILE A 38 26.56 12.07 2.49
C ILE A 38 25.95 13.15 1.59
N LEU A 39 25.08 14.01 2.14
CA LEU A 39 24.41 15.07 1.39
C LEU A 39 25.35 16.23 1.01
N GLU A 40 26.36 16.51 1.85
CA GLU A 40 27.36 17.54 1.58
C GLU A 40 28.43 17.05 0.60
N ASN A 41 28.75 15.74 0.59
CA ASN A 41 29.79 15.13 -0.25
C ASN A 41 29.19 14.15 -1.28
N VAL A 42 28.14 14.59 -1.98
CA VAL A 42 27.48 13.77 -3.03
C VAL A 42 28.42 13.53 -4.20
N PHE A 43 29.24 14.51 -4.60
CA PHE A 43 30.15 14.37 -5.74
C PHE A 43 31.21 13.28 -5.51
N ASP A 44 31.81 13.23 -4.33
CA ASP A 44 32.78 12.19 -3.97
C ASP A 44 32.12 10.79 -3.98
N LEU A 45 30.87 10.71 -3.50
CA LEU A 45 30.10 9.47 -3.56
C LEU A 45 29.78 9.06 -5.00
N LEU A 46 29.47 10.00 -5.89
CA LEU A 46 29.25 9.76 -7.32
C LEU A 46 30.54 9.36 -8.06
N ALA A 47 31.71 9.82 -7.59
CA ALA A 47 32.99 9.41 -8.16
C ALA A 47 33.32 7.95 -7.85
N ILE A 48 32.93 7.47 -6.66
CA ILE A 48 33.13 6.08 -6.23
C ILE A 48 32.04 5.15 -6.77
N LEU A 49 30.78 5.59 -6.73
CA LEU A 49 29.65 4.83 -7.24
C LEU A 49 29.41 5.19 -8.71
N PRO A 50 29.66 4.27 -9.66
CA PRO A 50 29.39 4.57 -11.06
C PRO A 50 27.92 4.94 -11.22
N LEU A 51 27.64 5.97 -12.02
CA LEU A 51 26.26 6.43 -12.29
C LEU A 51 25.36 5.26 -12.73
N ASN A 52 25.92 4.27 -13.42
CA ASN A 52 25.25 3.03 -13.82
C ASN A 52 24.66 2.24 -12.64
N ALA A 53 25.36 2.16 -11.51
CA ALA A 53 24.87 1.51 -10.29
C ALA A 53 23.69 2.31 -9.69
N ILE A 54 23.79 3.63 -9.70
CA ILE A 54 22.74 4.54 -9.22
C ILE A 54 21.47 4.36 -10.08
N PHE A 55 21.59 4.38 -11.41
CA PHE A 55 20.46 4.14 -12.32
C PHE A 55 19.81 2.76 -12.11
N THR A 56 20.59 1.76 -11.70
CA THR A 56 20.07 0.42 -11.36
C THR A 56 19.25 0.44 -10.07
N VAL A 57 19.70 1.14 -9.02
CA VAL A 57 18.93 1.33 -7.78
C VAL A 57 17.70 2.21 -8.02
N PHE A 58 17.79 3.26 -8.84
CA PHE A 58 16.63 4.05 -9.25
C PHE A 58 15.62 3.22 -10.06
N ARG A 59 16.08 2.23 -10.84
CA ARG A 59 15.21 1.25 -11.51
C ARG A 59 14.45 0.40 -10.49
N LEU A 60 15.08 0.00 -9.36
CA LEU A 60 14.40 -0.62 -8.22
C LEU A 60 13.43 0.36 -7.53
N GLY A 61 13.70 1.66 -7.55
CA GLY A 61 12.77 2.71 -7.10
C GLY A 61 11.42 2.70 -7.84
N ARG A 62 11.37 2.21 -9.09
CA ARG A 62 10.08 1.97 -9.80
C ARG A 62 9.24 0.88 -9.12
N ILE A 63 9.88 -0.14 -8.52
CA ILE A 63 9.19 -1.17 -7.72
C ILE A 63 8.56 -0.53 -6.48
N PHE A 64 9.25 0.43 -5.85
CA PHE A 64 8.70 1.15 -4.69
C PHE A 64 7.42 1.91 -5.02
N ARG A 65 7.33 2.49 -6.23
CA ARG A 65 6.12 3.20 -6.70
C ARG A 65 4.95 2.23 -6.93
N LEU A 66 5.20 1.05 -7.49
CA LEU A 66 4.17 0.02 -7.72
C LEU A 66 3.67 -0.62 -6.40
N VAL A 67 4.57 -0.87 -5.45
CA VAL A 67 4.22 -1.45 -4.15
C VAL A 67 3.48 -0.46 -3.24
N LYS A 68 3.85 0.83 -3.23
CA LYS A 68 3.15 1.85 -2.42
C LYS A 68 1.76 2.19 -2.97
N LEU A 69 1.59 2.30 -4.29
CA LEU A 69 0.28 2.66 -4.87
C LEU A 69 -0.76 1.57 -4.62
N THR A 70 -0.39 0.30 -4.81
CA THR A 70 -1.31 -0.83 -4.66
C THR A 70 -1.74 -1.06 -3.21
N LYS A 71 -0.84 -0.89 -2.23
CA LYS A 71 -1.18 -1.00 -0.80
C LYS A 71 -2.04 0.17 -0.30
N LEU A 72 -1.71 1.41 -0.67
CA LEU A 72 -2.47 2.59 -0.24
C LEU A 72 -3.88 2.63 -0.87
N LEU A 73 -4.02 2.24 -2.14
CA LEU A 73 -5.33 2.15 -2.80
C LEU A 73 -6.23 1.08 -2.17
N LYS A 74 -5.67 -0.04 -1.67
CA LYS A 74 -6.45 -1.04 -0.94
C LYS A 74 -6.96 -0.51 0.40
N LEU A 75 -6.11 0.19 1.15
CA LEU A 75 -6.49 0.81 2.43
C LEU A 75 -7.56 1.90 2.24
N THR A 76 -7.45 2.75 1.22
CA THR A 76 -8.46 3.77 0.94
C THR A 76 -9.79 3.18 0.47
N ARG A 77 -9.76 2.07 -0.29
CA ARG A 77 -11.00 1.34 -0.65
C ARG A 77 -11.71 0.77 0.58
N LEU A 78 -10.99 0.13 1.50
CA LEU A 78 -11.57 -0.43 2.72
C LEU A 78 -12.17 0.66 3.62
N LEU A 79 -11.45 1.76 3.82
CA LEU A 79 -11.95 2.91 4.59
C LEU A 79 -13.18 3.55 3.94
N ARG A 80 -13.22 3.63 2.61
CA ARG A 80 -14.38 4.16 1.87
C ARG A 80 -15.60 3.25 1.98
N ILE A 81 -15.41 1.93 1.94
CA ILE A 81 -16.50 0.96 2.12
C ILE A 81 -17.08 1.09 3.53
N ILE A 82 -16.25 1.08 4.56
CA ILE A 82 -16.68 1.23 5.95
C ILE A 82 -17.39 2.59 6.17
N GLY A 83 -16.83 3.67 5.62
CA GLY A 83 -17.42 5.00 5.71
C GLY A 83 -18.75 5.18 4.95
N LEU A 84 -18.94 4.46 3.84
CA LEU A 84 -20.19 4.46 3.07
C LEU A 84 -21.27 3.62 3.76
N THR A 85 -20.92 2.43 4.26
CA THR A 85 -21.84 1.56 5.02
C THR A 85 -22.40 2.30 6.23
N GLY A 86 -21.54 2.96 7.02
CA GLY A 86 -22.00 3.73 8.19
C GLY A 86 -22.83 4.99 7.85
N LYS A 87 -22.79 5.50 6.62
CA LYS A 87 -23.70 6.58 6.16
C LYS A 87 -25.06 6.01 5.76
N LEU A 88 -25.07 4.84 5.10
CA LEU A 88 -26.28 4.17 4.67
C LEU A 88 -27.11 3.68 5.86
N GLU A 89 -26.46 3.04 6.84
CA GLU A 89 -27.11 2.60 8.09
C GLU A 89 -27.78 3.77 8.83
N ARG A 90 -27.11 4.92 8.93
CA ARG A 90 -27.70 6.12 9.54
C ARG A 90 -28.90 6.69 8.78
N LYS A 91 -28.99 6.46 7.47
CA LYS A 91 -30.14 6.89 6.65
C LYS A 91 -31.29 5.89 6.78
N ILE A 92 -31.01 4.60 6.73
CA ILE A 92 -31.97 3.51 6.90
C ILE A 92 -32.58 3.56 8.31
N SER A 93 -31.75 3.70 9.35
CA SER A 93 -32.22 3.77 10.74
C SER A 93 -33.14 4.96 11.00
N ARG A 94 -32.82 6.14 10.43
CA ARG A 94 -33.73 7.29 10.47
C ARG A 94 -35.03 6.98 9.74
N PHE A 95 -34.97 6.48 8.51
CA PHE A 95 -36.16 6.16 7.73
C PHE A 95 -37.08 5.14 8.42
N LEU A 96 -36.51 4.08 9.02
CA LEU A 96 -37.25 3.07 9.77
C LEU A 96 -37.92 3.62 11.04
N ARG A 97 -37.32 4.63 11.68
CA ARG A 97 -37.81 5.21 12.95
C ARG A 97 -38.68 6.45 12.80
N THR A 98 -38.51 7.26 11.76
CA THR A 98 -39.18 8.57 11.65
C THR A 98 -40.71 8.48 11.58
N ASN A 99 -41.25 7.49 10.87
CA ASN A 99 -42.70 7.39 10.62
C ASN A 99 -43.35 6.15 11.27
N GLY A 100 -42.67 5.49 12.22
CA GLY A 100 -43.16 4.23 12.79
C GLY A 100 -43.19 3.05 11.81
N LEU A 101 -42.50 3.18 10.67
CA LEU A 101 -42.39 2.15 9.62
C LEU A 101 -41.94 0.80 10.21
N ILE A 102 -41.05 0.82 11.20
CA ILE A 102 -40.60 -0.39 11.87
C ILE A 102 -41.74 -1.19 12.52
N TYR A 103 -42.74 -0.52 13.09
CA TYR A 103 -43.90 -1.18 13.70
C TYR A 103 -44.80 -1.81 12.64
N ILE A 104 -45.01 -1.12 11.52
CA ILE A 104 -45.79 -1.65 10.38
C ILE A 104 -45.13 -2.91 9.83
N LEU A 105 -43.80 -2.92 9.67
CA LEU A 105 -43.05 -4.09 9.24
C LEU A 105 -43.20 -5.26 10.21
N TYR A 106 -43.08 -5.03 11.53
CA TYR A 106 -43.27 -6.09 12.52
C TYR A 106 -44.67 -6.69 12.48
N VAL A 107 -45.70 -5.85 12.40
CA VAL A 107 -47.10 -6.31 12.32
C VAL A 107 -47.34 -7.10 11.03
N ASN A 108 -46.78 -6.66 9.89
CA ASN A 108 -46.95 -7.35 8.62
C ASN A 108 -46.27 -8.73 8.62
N ILE A 109 -45.04 -8.83 9.13
CA ILE A 109 -44.35 -10.11 9.33
C ILE A 109 -45.16 -11.03 10.25
N PHE A 110 -45.71 -10.49 11.34
CA PHE A 110 -46.54 -11.27 12.26
C PHE A 110 -47.80 -11.82 11.57
N ILE A 111 -48.52 -10.99 10.81
CA ILE A 111 -49.72 -11.41 10.06
C ILE A 111 -49.37 -12.49 9.04
N ILE A 112 -48.25 -12.35 8.32
CA ILE A 112 -47.79 -13.36 7.34
C ILE A 112 -47.49 -14.68 8.04
N LEU A 113 -46.78 -14.65 9.18
CA LEU A 113 -46.46 -15.86 9.93
C LEU A 113 -47.72 -16.55 10.46
N VAL A 114 -48.66 -15.80 11.03
CA VAL A 114 -49.92 -16.34 11.55
C VAL A 114 -50.80 -16.87 10.41
N GLY A 115 -50.96 -16.11 9.34
CA GLY A 115 -51.74 -16.51 8.17
C GLY A 115 -51.17 -17.76 7.50
N SER A 116 -49.84 -17.82 7.32
CA SER A 116 -49.14 -19.01 6.83
C SER A 116 -49.30 -20.20 7.77
N SER A 117 -49.23 -19.97 9.09
CA SER A 117 -49.41 -21.03 10.09
C SER A 117 -50.79 -21.66 10.03
N ILE A 118 -51.84 -20.83 9.96
CA ILE A 118 -53.22 -21.29 9.84
C ILE A 118 -53.42 -22.03 8.52
N LEU A 119 -52.92 -21.47 7.42
CA LEU A 119 -53.06 -22.07 6.10
C LEU A 119 -52.41 -23.46 6.03
N SER A 120 -51.19 -23.61 6.54
CA SER A 120 -50.49 -24.89 6.56
C SER A 120 -51.21 -25.95 7.40
N VAL A 121 -51.83 -25.57 8.51
CA VAL A 121 -52.66 -26.50 9.30
C VAL A 121 -53.93 -26.91 8.56
N VAL A 122 -54.53 -25.99 7.79
CA VAL A 122 -55.74 -26.27 6.99
C VAL A 122 -55.43 -27.14 5.77
N GLU A 123 -54.27 -26.95 5.15
CA GLU A 123 -53.87 -27.66 3.92
C GLU A 123 -53.17 -29.02 4.17
N GLU A 124 -52.96 -29.43 5.44
CA GLU A 124 -52.17 -30.62 5.84
C GLU A 124 -50.77 -30.72 5.19
N LYS A 125 -50.25 -29.60 4.67
CA LYS A 125 -48.96 -29.51 3.99
C LYS A 125 -47.91 -28.98 4.96
N SER A 126 -46.85 -29.76 5.14
CA SER A 126 -45.70 -29.41 5.99
C SER A 126 -45.00 -28.15 5.45
N PHE A 127 -44.63 -27.24 6.36
CA PHE A 127 -44.07 -25.90 6.10
C PHE A 127 -42.77 -25.82 5.27
N SER A 128 -42.24 -26.92 4.74
CA SER A 128 -40.89 -27.01 4.14
C SER A 128 -40.86 -27.49 2.69
N ASP A 129 -41.99 -27.52 1.97
CA ASP A 129 -42.03 -27.74 0.52
C ASP A 129 -42.38 -26.46 -0.25
#